data_AF-A0A3D5NX63-F1
#
_entry.id   AF-A0A3D5NX63-F1
#
_cell.length_a   1.000
_cell.length_b   1.000
_cell.length_c   1.000
_cell.angle_alpha   90.00
_cell.angle_beta   90.00
_cell.angle_gamma   90.00
#
_symmetry.space_group_name_H-M   'P 1'
#
loop_
_entity.id
_entity.type
_entity.pdbx_description
1 polymer ?
#
loop_
_entity_poly.entity_id
_entity_poly.type
_entity_poly.pdbx_seq_one_letter_code
_entity_poly.pdbx_strand_id
1 'polypeptide(L)'
;MTRLEKKFRRIAQKLTYLEFQAGLSDDISLSLDDLFSDGKPAQRSDLFLGKFSRDGIALIIKRFGFDQLLRRRGLGKLEITVDTNDPYRHILRIYHNAQHTPDHLVCEFVTHQDVLRAKDSLKFGYEFGAIKVLNIEWMTLQNPSLEFLPTRPALPGQRFPGLGIGD
;
A
#
# COMPACT_ATOMS: atom_id res chain seq x y z
N MET A 1 13.29 -20.94 -0.10
CA MET A 1 12.09 -20.27 -0.63
C MET A 1 10.86 -20.98 -0.06
N THR A 2 10.08 -20.32 0.79
CA THR A 2 8.94 -20.90 1.51
C THR A 2 7.77 -21.21 0.56
N ARG A 3 6.83 -22.07 0.98
CA ARG A 3 5.62 -22.38 0.19
C ARG A 3 4.78 -21.13 -0.07
N LEU A 4 4.75 -20.21 0.90
CA LEU A 4 4.03 -18.93 0.83
C LEU A 4 4.64 -18.02 -0.25
N GLU A 5 5.97 -17.88 -0.27
CA GLU A 5 6.70 -17.11 -1.28
C GLU A 5 6.41 -17.59 -2.70
N LYS A 6 6.41 -18.92 -2.93
CA LYS A 6 6.09 -19.50 -4.25
C LYS A 6 4.65 -19.18 -4.68
N LYS A 7 3.69 -19.27 -3.75
CA LYS A 7 2.28 -18.94 -4.02
C LYS A 7 2.14 -17.46 -4.39
N PHE A 8 2.72 -16.57 -3.59
CA PHE A 8 2.66 -15.12 -3.79
C PHE A 8 3.34 -14.69 -5.07
N ARG A 9 4.51 -15.26 -5.39
CA ARG A 9 5.20 -15.02 -6.67
C ARG A 9 4.32 -15.41 -7.86
N ARG A 10 3.66 -16.58 -7.80
CA ARG A 10 2.77 -17.04 -8.88
C ARG A 10 1.56 -16.13 -9.06
N ILE A 11 1.01 -15.57 -7.98
CA ILE A 11 -0.09 -14.59 -8.06
C ILE A 11 0.44 -13.30 -8.68
N ALA A 12 1.58 -12.79 -8.21
CA ALA A 12 2.21 -11.57 -8.72
C ALA A 12 2.51 -11.64 -10.23
N GLN A 13 3.01 -12.78 -10.71
CA GLN A 13 3.30 -13.01 -12.13
C GLN A 13 2.05 -13.06 -13.02
N LYS A 14 0.87 -13.31 -12.45
CA LYS A 14 -0.40 -13.35 -13.19
C LYS A 14 -1.14 -12.01 -13.19
N LEU A 15 -0.70 -11.07 -12.34
CA LEU A 15 -1.32 -9.75 -12.27
C LEU A 15 -0.89 -8.91 -13.48
N THR A 16 -1.87 -8.38 -14.19
CA THR A 16 -1.67 -7.56 -15.39
C THR A 16 -1.78 -6.08 -15.09
N TYR A 17 -1.26 -5.24 -15.98
CA TYR A 17 -1.36 -3.80 -15.84
C TYR A 17 -2.81 -3.29 -15.81
N LEU A 18 -3.68 -3.88 -16.64
CA LEU A 18 -5.12 -3.58 -16.66
C LEU A 18 -5.77 -3.84 -15.30
N GLU A 19 -5.35 -4.89 -14.60
CA GLU A 19 -5.86 -5.21 -13.27
C GLU A 19 -5.38 -4.23 -12.20
N PHE A 20 -4.19 -3.64 -12.35
CA PHE A 20 -3.70 -2.58 -11.45
C PHE A 20 -4.47 -1.27 -11.60
N GLN A 21 -5.02 -1.04 -12.79
CA GLN A 21 -5.75 0.16 -13.18
C GLN A 21 -7.25 -0.05 -13.28
N ALA A 22 -7.77 -1.16 -12.74
CA ALA A 22 -9.20 -1.44 -12.73
C ALA A 22 -9.99 -0.29 -12.09
N GLY A 23 -11.21 -0.05 -12.55
CA GLY A 23 -12.11 0.99 -12.00
C GLY A 23 -11.80 2.42 -12.47
N LEU A 24 -10.67 2.66 -13.14
CA LEU A 24 -10.35 3.99 -13.68
C LEU A 24 -11.33 4.48 -14.75
N SER A 25 -11.99 3.59 -15.49
CA SER A 25 -12.92 3.98 -16.55
C SER A 25 -14.18 4.70 -16.04
N ASP A 26 -14.56 4.52 -14.78
CA ASP A 26 -15.78 5.11 -14.21
C ASP A 26 -15.52 6.42 -13.44
N ASP A 27 -14.31 6.63 -12.93
CA ASP A 27 -13.95 7.77 -12.05
C ASP A 27 -13.12 8.87 -12.77
N ILE A 28 -12.60 8.64 -13.97
CA ILE A 28 -11.76 9.62 -14.67
C ILE A 28 -12.61 10.71 -15.35
N SER A 29 -12.87 11.80 -14.62
CA SER A 29 -13.13 13.12 -15.21
C SER A 29 -11.78 13.76 -15.54
N LEU A 30 -11.24 13.57 -16.75
CA LEU A 30 -10.01 14.26 -17.17
C LEU A 30 -10.24 15.77 -17.18
N SER A 31 -9.65 16.50 -16.24
CA SER A 31 -9.60 17.95 -16.28
C SER A 31 -8.30 18.42 -16.94
N LEU A 32 -8.30 19.61 -17.55
CA LEU A 32 -7.08 20.22 -18.11
C LEU A 32 -6.02 20.49 -17.03
N ASP A 33 -6.46 20.70 -15.78
CA ASP A 33 -5.58 20.92 -14.62
C ASP A 33 -4.81 19.65 -14.21
N ASP A 34 -5.31 18.46 -14.56
CA ASP A 34 -4.62 17.18 -14.36
C ASP A 34 -3.48 16.95 -15.36
N LEU A 35 -3.47 17.71 -16.46
CA LEU A 35 -2.41 17.69 -17.45
C LEU A 35 -1.42 18.83 -17.22
N PHE A 36 -1.91 19.98 -16.73
CA PHE A 36 -1.10 21.17 -16.54
C PHE A 36 -1.40 21.83 -15.19
N SER A 37 -0.39 21.88 -14.32
CA SER A 37 -0.42 22.73 -13.14
C SER A 37 0.63 23.83 -13.32
N ASP A 38 0.18 25.08 -13.35
CA ASP A 38 1.06 26.27 -13.44
C ASP A 38 2.03 26.23 -14.65
N GLY A 39 1.55 25.76 -15.81
CA GLY A 39 2.32 25.68 -17.05
C GLY A 39 3.37 24.55 -17.09
N LYS A 40 3.38 23.66 -16.11
CA LYS A 40 4.20 22.43 -16.07
C LYS A 40 3.31 21.20 -16.16
N PRO A 41 3.81 20.06 -16.70
CA PRO A 41 3.09 18.80 -16.65
C PRO A 41 2.72 18.52 -15.19
N ALA A 42 1.42 18.38 -14.89
CA ALA A 42 0.99 18.09 -13.54
C ALA A 42 1.54 16.70 -13.12
N GLN A 43 2.16 16.65 -11.96
CA GLN A 43 2.69 15.40 -11.38
C GLN A 43 1.67 14.70 -10.47
N ARG A 44 0.42 15.19 -10.45
CA ARG A 44 -0.67 14.59 -9.69
C ARG A 44 -1.28 13.45 -10.48
N SER A 45 -1.37 12.30 -9.83
CA SER A 45 -2.10 11.14 -10.33
C SER A 45 -2.93 10.60 -9.18
N ASP A 46 -4.19 10.28 -9.44
CA ASP A 46 -5.03 9.55 -8.46
C ASP A 46 -4.56 8.10 -8.25
N LEU A 47 -3.54 7.67 -9.00
CA LEU A 47 -2.93 6.36 -8.86
C LEU A 47 -1.87 6.37 -7.77
N PHE A 48 -2.03 5.44 -6.82
CA PHE A 48 -0.98 5.12 -5.88
C PHE A 48 0.28 4.65 -6.62
N LEU A 49 1.40 5.32 -6.35
CA LEU A 49 2.71 5.10 -7.01
C LEU A 49 2.66 5.29 -8.54
N GLY A 50 1.69 6.07 -9.04
CA GLY A 50 1.48 6.28 -10.48
C GLY A 50 1.03 5.03 -11.23
N LYS A 51 0.61 3.97 -10.53
CA LYS A 51 0.34 2.65 -11.12
C LYS A 51 -0.94 1.98 -10.65
N PHE A 52 -1.28 2.11 -9.36
CA PHE A 52 -2.35 1.33 -8.75
C PHE A 52 -3.55 2.22 -8.43
N SER A 53 -4.71 1.89 -9.02
CA SER A 53 -5.98 2.49 -8.60
C SER A 53 -6.43 1.87 -7.27
N ARG A 54 -7.36 2.54 -6.56
CA ARG A 54 -8.02 2.00 -5.37
C ARG A 54 -8.56 0.58 -5.61
N ASP A 55 -9.28 0.40 -6.70
CA ASP A 55 -9.93 -0.87 -7.03
C ASP A 55 -8.93 -1.93 -7.47
N GLY A 56 -7.84 -1.53 -8.13
CA GLY A 56 -6.70 -2.40 -8.41
C GLY A 56 -6.05 -2.92 -7.13
N ILE A 57 -5.85 -2.05 -6.12
CA ILE A 57 -5.36 -2.45 -4.79
C ILE A 57 -6.34 -3.42 -4.12
N ALA A 58 -7.65 -3.15 -4.19
CA ALA A 58 -8.68 -4.04 -3.65
C ALA A 58 -8.63 -5.43 -4.30
N LEU A 59 -8.47 -5.49 -5.63
CA LEU A 59 -8.34 -6.73 -6.39
C LEU A 59 -7.08 -7.51 -5.99
N ILE A 60 -5.94 -6.82 -5.83
CA ILE A 60 -4.69 -7.42 -5.35
C ILE A 60 -4.93 -8.05 -3.96
N ILE A 61 -5.44 -7.29 -2.99
CA ILE A 61 -5.71 -7.77 -1.62
C ILE A 61 -6.59 -9.02 -1.65
N LYS A 62 -7.65 -9.02 -2.48
CA LYS A 62 -8.53 -10.17 -2.67
C LYS A 62 -7.79 -11.38 -3.27
N ARG A 63 -6.97 -11.19 -4.29
CA ARG A 63 -6.22 -12.29 -4.95
C ARG A 63 -5.15 -12.92 -4.07
N PHE A 64 -4.48 -12.12 -3.24
CA PHE A 64 -3.55 -12.64 -2.23
C PHE A 64 -4.27 -13.36 -1.09
N GLY A 65 -5.59 -13.21 -0.98
CA GLY A 65 -6.45 -13.85 0.02
C GLY A 65 -6.50 -13.09 1.34
N PHE A 66 -6.01 -11.85 1.38
CA PHE A 66 -5.98 -11.04 2.59
C PHE A 66 -7.38 -10.61 3.04
N ASP A 67 -8.30 -10.30 2.12
CA ASP A 67 -9.69 -9.97 2.49
C ASP A 67 -10.33 -11.11 3.30
N GLN A 68 -10.23 -12.35 2.82
CA GLN A 68 -10.78 -13.51 3.53
C GLN A 68 -10.03 -13.79 4.85
N LEU A 69 -8.70 -13.63 4.86
CA LEU A 69 -7.87 -13.84 6.05
C LEU A 69 -8.25 -12.85 7.17
N LEU A 70 -8.38 -11.57 6.84
CA LEU A 70 -8.72 -10.52 7.78
C LEU A 70 -10.16 -10.67 8.30
N ARG A 71 -11.10 -11.07 7.44
CA ARG A 71 -12.48 -11.43 7.86
C ARG A 71 -12.54 -12.53 8.89
N ARG A 72 -11.74 -13.58 8.73
CA ARG A 72 -11.64 -14.67 9.71
C ARG A 72 -11.05 -14.23 11.05
N ARG A 73 -10.38 -13.07 11.10
CA ARG A 73 -9.80 -12.47 12.32
C ARG A 73 -10.69 -11.40 12.95
N GLY A 74 -11.96 -11.32 12.55
CA GLY A 74 -12.96 -10.43 13.15
C GLY A 74 -13.10 -9.07 12.47
N LEU A 75 -12.26 -8.75 11.47
CA LEU A 75 -12.37 -7.50 10.73
C LEU A 75 -13.50 -7.61 9.70
N GLY A 76 -14.41 -6.64 9.66
CA GLY A 76 -15.52 -6.66 8.70
C GLY A 76 -15.11 -6.25 7.28
N LYS A 77 -16.02 -5.60 6.55
CA LYS A 77 -15.75 -5.15 5.18
C LYS A 77 -14.58 -4.17 5.18
N LEU A 78 -13.57 -4.44 4.35
CA LEU A 78 -12.44 -3.55 4.17
C LEU A 78 -12.80 -2.41 3.21
N GLU A 79 -12.41 -1.20 3.57
CA GLU A 79 -12.52 0.01 2.78
C GLU A 79 -11.12 0.57 2.54
N ILE A 80 -10.81 0.92 1.30
CA ILE A 80 -9.46 1.33 0.89
C ILE A 80 -9.50 2.77 0.44
N THR A 81 -8.60 3.58 0.99
CA THR A 81 -8.40 4.96 0.54
C THR A 81 -6.97 5.17 0.11
N VAL A 82 -6.80 5.99 -0.92
CA VAL A 82 -5.52 6.40 -1.47
C VAL A 82 -5.49 7.91 -1.44
N ASP A 83 -4.41 8.47 -0.91
CA ASP A 83 -4.14 9.90 -0.89
C ASP A 83 -2.81 10.15 -1.59
N THR A 84 -2.86 10.90 -2.69
CA THR A 84 -1.73 11.30 -3.52
C THR A 84 -1.67 12.83 -3.67
N ASN A 85 -2.30 13.56 -2.74
CA ASN A 85 -2.35 15.02 -2.80
C ASN A 85 -0.97 15.68 -2.67
N ASP A 86 -0.08 15.04 -1.92
CA ASP A 86 1.34 15.40 -1.82
C ASP A 86 2.13 14.67 -2.93
N PRO A 87 2.78 15.39 -3.87
CA PRO A 87 3.51 14.78 -4.96
C PRO A 87 4.72 13.95 -4.52
N TYR A 88 5.21 14.14 -3.30
CA TYR A 88 6.34 13.40 -2.74
C TYR A 88 5.93 12.35 -1.73
N ARG A 89 4.64 12.17 -1.43
CA ARG A 89 4.17 11.23 -0.41
C ARG A 89 2.82 10.66 -0.77
N HIS A 90 2.77 9.35 -0.90
CA HIS A 90 1.52 8.62 -1.11
C HIS A 90 1.13 7.90 0.17
N ILE A 91 -0.16 7.93 0.48
CA ILE A 91 -0.73 7.27 1.67
C ILE A 91 -1.82 6.31 1.22
N LEU A 92 -1.62 5.03 1.54
CA LEU A 92 -2.64 4.00 1.41
C LEU A 92 -3.19 3.69 2.80
N ARG A 93 -4.50 3.79 2.98
CA ARG A 93 -5.17 3.37 4.22
C ARG A 93 -6.20 2.30 3.96
N ILE A 94 -6.30 1.37 4.88
CA ILE A 94 -7.33 0.33 4.89
C ILE A 94 -8.06 0.41 6.21
N TYR A 95 -9.37 0.57 6.15
CA TYR A 95 -10.27 0.59 7.29
C TYR A 95 -11.16 -0.66 7.29
N HIS A 96 -11.69 -1.06 8.44
CA HIS A 96 -12.76 -2.05 8.50
C HIS A 96 -14.11 -1.40 8.86
N ASN A 97 -15.20 -2.02 8.40
CA ASN A 97 -16.58 -1.56 8.61
C ASN A 97 -16.91 -0.19 7.98
N ALA A 98 -16.15 0.23 6.96
CA ALA A 98 -16.37 1.49 6.23
C ALA A 98 -16.41 2.75 7.13
N GLN A 99 -15.68 2.75 8.24
CA GLN A 99 -15.54 3.91 9.12
C GLN A 99 -14.11 4.45 9.02
N HIS A 100 -13.95 5.72 8.65
CA HIS A 100 -12.66 6.36 8.45
C HIS A 100 -12.14 7.00 9.73
N THR A 101 -12.10 6.22 10.81
CA THR A 101 -11.62 6.67 12.12
C THR A 101 -10.38 5.89 12.55
N PRO A 102 -9.55 6.43 13.45
CA PRO A 102 -8.35 5.73 13.94
C PRO A 102 -8.64 4.37 14.59
N ASP A 103 -9.85 4.15 15.10
CA ASP A 103 -10.27 2.90 15.75
C ASP A 103 -10.72 1.82 14.76
N HIS A 104 -10.83 2.19 13.49
CA HIS A 104 -11.16 1.28 12.40
C HIS A 104 -10.00 1.09 11.43
N LEU A 105 -8.87 1.78 11.65
CA LEU A 105 -7.69 1.71 10.82
C LEU A 105 -7.00 0.35 10.98
N VAL A 106 -6.95 -0.43 9.91
CA VAL A 106 -6.27 -1.73 9.85
C VAL A 106 -4.85 -1.58 9.33
N CYS A 107 -4.68 -0.77 8.28
CA CYS A 107 -3.41 -0.52 7.64
C CYS A 107 -3.27 0.96 7.33
N GLU A 108 -2.09 1.52 7.61
CA GLU A 108 -1.65 2.77 7.00
C GLU A 108 -0.26 2.54 6.45
N PHE A 109 -0.07 2.85 5.16
CA PHE A 109 1.18 2.67 4.46
C PHE A 109 1.56 3.98 3.78
N VAL A 110 2.58 4.62 4.32
CA VAL A 110 3.09 5.91 3.86
C VAL A 110 4.40 5.68 3.13
N THR A 111 4.47 6.13 1.88
CA THR A 111 5.61 5.82 1.03
C THR A 111 5.81 6.84 -0.08
N HIS A 112 7.00 6.85 -0.66
CA HIS A 112 7.30 7.55 -1.90
C HIS A 112 8.33 6.79 -2.74
N GLN A 113 8.37 7.10 -4.03
CA GLN A 113 9.38 6.56 -4.94
C GLN A 113 10.59 7.48 -4.97
N ASP A 114 11.78 6.92 -4.86
CA ASP A 114 13.03 7.66 -4.95
C ASP A 114 14.01 6.94 -5.89
N VAL A 115 15.08 7.64 -6.28
CA VAL A 115 16.14 7.11 -7.12
C VAL A 115 17.46 7.22 -6.35
N LEU A 116 17.93 6.08 -5.84
CA LEU A 116 19.26 5.99 -5.25
C LEU A 116 20.30 6.00 -6.35
N ARG A 117 21.20 6.99 -6.29
CA ARG A 117 22.42 7.03 -7.11
C ARG A 117 23.59 6.71 -6.21
N ALA A 118 24.26 5.58 -6.45
CA ALA A 118 25.49 5.27 -5.74
C ALA A 118 26.54 6.33 -6.12
N LYS A 119 26.97 7.13 -5.14
CA LYS A 119 27.95 8.22 -5.36
C LYS A 119 29.38 7.70 -5.52
N ASP A 120 29.64 6.48 -5.05
CA ASP A 120 30.89 5.76 -5.25
C ASP A 120 30.53 4.34 -5.65
N SER A 121 31.25 3.77 -6.63
CA SER A 121 31.23 2.32 -6.87
C SER A 121 31.43 1.64 -5.52
N LEU A 122 30.36 1.09 -4.94
CA LEU A 122 30.49 0.29 -3.72
C LEU A 122 31.62 -0.70 -4.02
N LYS A 123 32.62 -0.82 -3.12
CA LYS A 123 33.88 -1.57 -3.30
C LYS A 123 33.69 -3.09 -3.54
N PHE A 124 32.52 -3.50 -4.02
CA PHE A 124 32.12 -4.85 -4.41
C PHE A 124 32.31 -5.12 -5.91
N GLY A 125 33.03 -4.27 -6.65
CA GLY A 125 33.36 -4.52 -8.06
C GLY A 125 32.17 -4.42 -9.02
N TYR A 126 31.06 -3.80 -8.59
CA TYR A 126 29.85 -3.60 -9.39
C TYR A 126 29.47 -2.12 -9.37
N GLU A 127 29.36 -1.50 -10.55
CA GLU A 127 28.81 -0.16 -10.69
C GLU A 127 27.29 -0.24 -10.60
N PHE A 128 26.74 0.18 -9.46
CA PHE A 128 25.30 0.36 -9.33
C PHE A 128 24.91 1.69 -9.98
N GLY A 129 24.22 1.62 -11.11
CA GLY A 129 23.56 2.79 -11.71
C GLY A 129 22.44 3.34 -10.83
N ALA A 130 21.61 4.23 -11.38
CA ALA A 130 20.44 4.76 -10.70
C ALA A 130 19.43 3.63 -10.40
N ILE A 131 19.16 3.37 -9.11
CA ILE A 131 18.21 2.34 -8.64
C ILE A 131 16.93 3.02 -8.19
N LYS A 132 15.80 2.64 -8.79
CA LYS A 132 14.48 3.03 -8.29
C LYS A 132 14.20 2.28 -6.98
N VAL A 133 13.90 3.01 -5.93
CA VAL A 133 13.55 2.47 -4.62
C VAL A 133 12.17 2.94 -4.20
N LEU A 134 11.56 2.16 -3.31
CA LEU A 134 10.36 2.55 -2.60
C LEU A 134 10.78 2.88 -1.17
N ASN A 135 10.68 4.15 -0.79
CA ASN A 135 10.94 4.58 0.57
C ASN A 135 9.67 4.39 1.39
N ILE A 136 9.76 3.63 2.48
CA ILE A 136 8.65 3.40 3.40
C ILE A 136 8.91 4.27 4.62
N GLU A 137 8.17 5.37 4.72
CA GLU A 137 8.30 6.29 5.86
C GLU A 137 7.64 5.69 7.10
N TRP A 138 6.47 5.07 6.91
CA TRP A 138 5.68 4.53 8.00
C TRP A 138 4.77 3.40 7.51
N MET A 139 4.60 2.37 8.34
CA MET A 139 3.63 1.31 8.11
C MET A 139 3.00 0.84 9.42
N THR A 140 1.67 0.97 9.51
CA THR A 140 0.86 0.36 10.58
C THR A 140 0.15 -0.87 10.05
N LEU A 141 0.18 -1.97 10.80
CA LEU A 141 -0.61 -3.17 10.55
C LEU A 141 -1.22 -3.65 11.87
N GLN A 142 -2.48 -3.32 12.10
CA GLN A 142 -3.15 -3.55 13.39
C GLN A 142 -4.53 -4.18 13.21
N ASN A 143 -5.01 -4.88 14.23
CA ASN A 143 -6.35 -5.45 14.30
C ASN A 143 -7.15 -4.76 15.42
N PRO A 144 -7.95 -3.74 15.09
CA PRO A 144 -8.74 -3.03 16.09
C PRO A 144 -9.87 -3.84 16.74
N SER A 145 -10.18 -5.03 16.22
CA SER A 145 -11.18 -5.93 16.78
C SER A 145 -10.63 -6.84 17.89
N LEU A 146 -9.37 -6.66 18.29
CA LEU A 146 -8.72 -7.43 19.34
C LEU A 146 -8.29 -6.55 20.50
N GLU A 147 -8.27 -7.15 21.68
CA GLU A 147 -7.69 -6.57 22.88
C GLU A 147 -6.29 -7.14 23.14
N PHE A 148 -5.48 -6.39 23.88
CA PHE A 148 -4.19 -6.89 24.35
C PHE A 148 -4.37 -7.97 25.40
N LEU A 149 -3.54 -9.00 25.33
CA LEU A 149 -3.53 -10.07 26.33
C LEU A 149 -2.48 -9.75 27.40
N PRO A 150 -2.64 -10.20 28.66
CA PRO A 150 -1.60 -10.06 29.69
C PRO A 150 -0.26 -10.68 29.27
N THR A 151 -0.31 -11.77 28.50
CA THR A 151 0.87 -12.46 27.94
C THR A 151 1.46 -11.77 26.71
N ARG A 152 0.73 -10.81 26.12
CA ARG A 152 1.14 -10.04 24.95
C ARG A 152 0.64 -8.59 25.08
N PRO A 153 1.22 -7.82 26.01
CA PRO A 153 0.79 -6.45 26.28
C PRO A 153 1.16 -5.52 25.11
N ALA A 154 0.60 -4.30 25.14
CA ALA A 154 0.89 -3.26 24.17
C ALA A 154 2.37 -2.83 24.22
N LEU A 155 2.98 -2.63 23.06
CA LEU A 155 4.25 -1.91 22.94
C LEU A 155 4.02 -0.39 23.07
N PRO A 156 5.04 0.41 23.43
CA PRO A 156 4.91 1.87 23.48
C PRO A 156 4.35 2.44 22.16
N GLY A 157 3.32 3.27 22.26
CA GLY A 157 2.64 3.87 21.10
C GLY A 157 1.71 2.92 20.33
N GLN A 158 1.64 1.63 20.69
CA GLN A 158 0.76 0.67 20.04
C GLN A 158 -0.67 0.81 20.56
N ARG A 159 -1.61 1.13 19.66
CA ARG A 159 -3.03 1.30 20.00
C ARG A 159 -3.83 -0.01 19.98
N PHE A 160 -3.49 -0.92 19.06
CA PHE A 160 -4.18 -2.21 18.90
C PHE A 160 -3.18 -3.35 18.65
N PRO A 161 -3.55 -4.61 18.96
CA PRO A 161 -2.74 -5.77 18.61
C PRO A 161 -2.41 -5.81 17.11
N GLY A 162 -1.23 -6.35 16.76
CA GLY A 162 -0.81 -6.47 15.36
C GLY A 162 -1.66 -7.49 14.59
N LEU A 163 -1.64 -7.40 13.25
CA LEU A 163 -2.43 -8.31 12.40
C LEU A 163 -2.07 -9.79 12.55
N GLY A 164 -0.82 -10.12 12.90
CA GLY A 164 -0.34 -11.49 13.12
C GLY A 164 -0.34 -12.37 11.86
N ILE A 165 -0.08 -11.79 10.69
CA ILE A 165 -0.15 -12.43 9.36
C ILE A 165 1.22 -12.73 8.74
N GLY A 166 2.31 -12.59 9.50
CA GLY A 166 3.70 -12.62 9.01
C GLY A 166 4.48 -13.90 9.27
N ASP A 167 3.81 -15.03 9.49
CA ASP A 167 4.46 -16.36 9.71
C ASP A 167 4.86 -17.06 8.40
#